data_AF-A0A7X7AR49-F1
#
_entry.id   AF-A0A7X7AR49-F1
#
_cell.length_a   1.000
_cell.length_b   1.000
_cell.length_c   1.000
_cell.angle_alpha   90.00
_cell.angle_beta   90.00
_cell.angle_gamma   90.00
#
_symmetry.space_group_name_H-M   'P 1'
#
loop_
_entity.id
_entity.type
_entity.pdbx_description
1 polymer ?
#
loop_
_entity_poly.entity_id
_entity_poly.type
_entity_poly.pdbx_seq_one_letter_code
_entity_poly.pdbx_strand_id
1 'polypeptide(L)'
;MLAMRRPKFRAESSNDLRLLRLLAEAPDLYKRKLDIQYADKGRDPFLVESLKELDLTAPVRVSDFHAGAFRELAGLLLSDAEAGTLTVATLLSGLQQLEAQLDDENTASSEDKERQRTEEFQDDLNQIRESLLQNMSSPAQDVTPQLREKSYDQLFRAVRSEQLSWERDKKLALFNYYNERHDADKAEQAKREASVYTQAAALVRHSR
;
A
#
# COMPACT_ATOMS: atom_id res chain seq x y z
N MET A 1 -23.10 15.07 -16.27
CA MET A 1 -22.10 14.69 -15.24
C MET A 1 -20.76 14.61 -15.93
N LEU A 2 -19.79 15.46 -15.55
CA LEU A 2 -18.42 15.31 -16.02
C LEU A 2 -17.85 14.05 -15.38
N ALA A 3 -17.72 12.98 -16.18
CA ALA A 3 -16.92 11.84 -15.81
C ALA A 3 -15.47 12.32 -15.70
N MET A 4 -15.06 12.73 -14.50
CA MET A 4 -13.64 12.84 -14.19
C MET A 4 -13.09 11.43 -14.26
N ARG A 5 -12.53 11.04 -15.43
CA ARG A 5 -11.64 9.89 -15.52
C ARG A 5 -10.56 10.14 -14.49
N ARG A 6 -10.57 9.36 -13.40
CA ARG A 6 -9.45 9.34 -12.45
C ARG A 6 -8.20 9.08 -13.27
N PRO A 7 -7.10 9.83 -13.09
CA PRO A 7 -5.87 9.54 -13.80
C PRO A 7 -5.52 8.08 -13.57
N LYS A 8 -5.33 7.31 -14.66
CA LYS A 8 -4.94 5.90 -14.56
C LYS A 8 -3.64 5.83 -13.75
N PHE A 9 -3.70 5.16 -12.61
CA PHE A 9 -2.52 4.79 -11.84
C PHE A 9 -1.55 4.04 -12.77
N ARG A 10 -0.25 4.31 -12.66
CA ARG A 10 0.80 3.67 -13.47
C ARG A 10 1.75 2.88 -12.58
N ALA A 11 1.71 1.55 -12.69
CA ALA A 11 2.52 0.64 -11.87
C ALA A 11 4.04 0.87 -12.01
N GLU A 12 4.53 1.31 -13.17
CA GLU A 12 5.96 1.56 -13.42
C GLU A 12 6.60 2.57 -12.44
N SER A 13 5.79 3.52 -11.96
CA SER A 13 6.19 4.51 -10.96
C SER A 13 5.74 4.16 -9.54
N SER A 14 5.05 3.04 -9.35
CA SER A 14 4.47 2.68 -8.06
C SER A 14 5.56 2.25 -7.07
N ASN A 15 5.50 2.82 -5.86
CA ASN A 15 6.33 2.37 -4.76
C ASN A 15 5.90 0.98 -4.28
N ASP A 16 4.63 0.59 -4.45
CA ASP A 16 4.12 -0.75 -4.14
C ASP A 16 4.90 -1.80 -4.92
N LEU A 17 4.96 -1.67 -6.24
CA LEU A 17 5.63 -2.65 -7.09
C LEU A 17 7.12 -2.74 -6.80
N ARG A 18 7.77 -1.59 -6.61
CA ARG A 18 9.19 -1.51 -6.28
C ARG A 18 9.49 -2.18 -4.94
N LEU A 19 8.61 -2.01 -3.95
CA LEU A 19 8.74 -2.65 -2.66
C LEU A 19 8.51 -4.16 -2.76
N LEU A 20 7.46 -4.62 -3.45
CA LEU A 20 7.19 -6.05 -3.67
C LEU A 20 8.36 -6.74 -4.37
N ARG A 21 8.92 -6.12 -5.42
CA ARG A 21 10.11 -6.63 -6.10
C ARG A 21 11.31 -6.73 -5.14
N LEU A 22 11.59 -5.65 -4.40
CA LEU A 22 12.71 -5.63 -3.47
C LEU A 22 12.57 -6.70 -2.38
N LEU A 23 11.35 -6.94 -1.88
CA LEU A 23 11.07 -8.03 -0.95
C LEU A 23 11.32 -9.40 -1.59
N ALA A 24 10.95 -9.60 -2.85
CA ALA A 24 11.24 -10.86 -3.56
C ALA A 24 12.74 -11.09 -3.81
N GLU A 25 13.53 -10.02 -3.95
CA GLU A 25 15.00 -10.06 -4.10
C GLU A 25 15.73 -10.17 -2.75
N ALA A 26 15.14 -9.68 -1.67
CA ALA A 26 15.67 -9.74 -0.31
C ALA A 26 14.56 -10.07 0.70
N PRO A 27 14.13 -11.35 0.77
CA PRO A 27 12.98 -11.79 1.57
C PRO A 27 13.06 -11.37 3.03
N ASP A 28 14.23 -11.47 3.65
CA ASP A 28 14.44 -11.17 5.08
C ASP A 28 13.99 -9.76 5.50
N LEU A 29 13.92 -8.81 4.56
CA LEU A 29 13.50 -7.44 4.83
C LEU A 29 12.02 -7.32 5.21
N TYR A 30 11.17 -8.32 4.93
CA TYR A 30 9.74 -8.24 5.28
C TYR A 30 9.48 -8.11 6.78
N LYS A 31 10.37 -8.65 7.62
CA LYS A 31 10.29 -8.56 9.10
C LYS A 31 10.88 -7.26 9.65
N ARG A 32 11.57 -6.48 8.83
CA ARG A 32 12.24 -5.26 9.25
C ARG A 32 11.22 -4.21 9.65
N LYS A 33 11.51 -3.52 10.74
CA LYS A 33 10.69 -2.44 11.29
C LYS A 33 11.27 -1.08 10.87
N LEU A 34 10.40 -0.09 10.68
CA LEU A 34 10.86 1.28 10.49
C LEU A 34 11.25 1.89 11.84
N ASP A 35 12.42 2.54 11.89
CA ASP A 35 12.77 3.42 13.00
C ASP A 35 11.93 4.70 12.88
N ILE A 36 10.93 4.83 13.76
CA ILE A 36 10.06 6.00 13.83
C ILE A 36 10.07 6.50 15.26
N GLN A 37 10.74 7.63 15.47
CA GLN A 37 10.75 8.31 16.75
C GLN A 37 9.59 9.31 16.82
N TYR A 38 8.79 9.19 17.89
CA TYR A 38 7.75 10.17 18.20
C TYR A 38 8.43 11.44 18.73
N ALA A 39 8.51 12.48 17.90
CA ALA A 39 9.03 13.77 18.34
C ALA A 39 8.06 14.40 19.34
N ASP A 40 8.44 14.46 20.61
CA ASP A 40 7.72 15.19 21.64
C ASP A 40 7.87 16.70 21.38
N LYS A 41 6.84 17.28 20.77
CA LYS A 41 6.76 18.72 20.49
C LYS A 41 5.65 19.39 21.31
N GLY A 42 5.33 18.88 22.49
CA GLY A 42 4.20 19.39 23.29
C GLY A 42 2.84 19.05 22.66
N ARG A 43 2.73 17.82 22.11
CA ARG A 43 1.47 17.33 21.53
C ARG A 43 0.52 16.88 22.64
N ASP A 44 -0.78 16.95 22.36
CA ASP A 44 -1.84 16.43 23.23
C ASP A 44 -1.57 14.94 23.59
N PRO A 45 -1.59 14.55 24.88
CA PRO A 45 -1.44 13.15 25.31
C PRO A 45 -2.36 12.17 24.58
N PHE A 46 -3.61 12.55 24.30
CA PHE A 46 -4.57 11.69 23.59
C PHE A 46 -4.13 11.39 22.16
N LEU A 47 -3.55 12.38 21.50
CA LEU A 47 -3.04 12.24 20.14
C LEU A 47 -1.81 11.33 20.09
N VAL A 48 -0.96 11.37 21.13
CA VAL A 48 0.19 10.46 21.25
C VAL A 48 -0.28 9.02 21.42
N GLU A 49 -1.31 8.78 22.24
CA GLU A 49 -1.91 7.46 22.42
C GLU A 49 -2.48 6.93 21.09
N SER A 50 -3.30 7.71 20.39
CA SER A 50 -3.82 7.32 19.07
C SER A 50 -2.72 7.05 18.04
N LEU A 51 -1.61 7.79 18.07
CA LEU A 51 -0.47 7.56 17.18
C LEU A 51 0.32 6.29 17.53
N LYS A 52 0.32 5.86 18.80
CA LYS A 52 0.91 4.59 19.22
C LYS A 52 0.03 3.40 18.83
N GLU A 53 -1.29 3.55 18.94
CA GLU A 53 -2.26 2.53 18.53
C GLU A 53 -2.17 2.17 17.04
N LEU A 54 -1.73 3.10 16.19
CA LEU A 54 -1.51 2.85 14.76
C LEU A 54 -0.31 1.92 14.47
N ASP A 55 0.54 1.65 15.47
CA ASP A 55 1.75 0.82 15.36
C ASP A 55 2.57 1.14 14.10
N LEU A 56 3.07 2.37 14.02
CA LEU A 56 3.79 2.86 12.85
C LEU A 56 5.12 2.12 12.61
N THR A 57 5.65 1.49 13.66
CA THR A 57 6.91 0.73 13.64
C THR A 57 6.73 -0.72 13.19
N ALA A 58 5.50 -1.19 12.99
CA ALA A 58 5.22 -2.55 12.55
C ALA A 58 6.03 -2.91 11.28
N PRO A 59 6.36 -4.20 11.05
CA PRO A 59 6.86 -4.66 9.76
C PRO A 59 5.86 -4.38 8.63
N VAL A 60 6.24 -4.70 7.38
CA VAL A 60 5.34 -4.50 6.23
C VAL A 60 4.08 -5.35 6.38
N ARG A 61 2.92 -4.77 6.09
CA ARG A 61 1.59 -5.39 6.20
C ARG A 61 0.91 -5.37 4.85
N VAL A 62 0.04 -6.34 4.59
CA VAL A 62 -0.81 -6.37 3.39
C VAL A 62 -1.61 -5.07 3.23
N SER A 63 -2.09 -4.50 4.34
CA SER A 63 -2.85 -3.25 4.34
C SER A 63 -2.04 -2.01 3.96
N ASP A 64 -0.70 -2.06 3.98
CA ASP A 64 0.16 -0.95 3.54
C ASP A 64 0.04 -0.71 2.03
N PHE A 65 -0.31 -1.73 1.24
CA PHE A 65 -0.35 -1.67 -0.22
C PHE A 65 -1.67 -1.12 -0.78
N HIS A 66 -1.58 -0.57 -1.99
CA HIS A 66 -2.75 -0.14 -2.75
C HIS A 66 -3.77 -1.28 -2.91
N ALA A 67 -5.07 -0.94 -2.86
CA ALA A 67 -6.14 -1.91 -3.05
C ALA A 67 -6.11 -2.52 -4.46
N GLY A 68 -6.86 -3.60 -4.67
CA GLY A 68 -6.86 -4.32 -5.95
C GLY A 68 -5.69 -5.30 -6.04
N ALA A 69 -5.14 -5.46 -7.24
CA ALA A 69 -4.15 -6.51 -7.53
C ALA A 69 -2.87 -6.39 -6.68
N PHE A 70 -2.45 -5.16 -6.36
CA PHE A 70 -1.29 -4.92 -5.49
C PHE A 70 -1.44 -5.54 -4.10
N ARG A 71 -2.62 -5.40 -3.49
CA ARG A 71 -2.90 -5.93 -2.17
C ARG A 71 -2.97 -7.44 -2.17
N GLU A 72 -3.65 -8.03 -3.15
CA GLU A 72 -3.74 -9.49 -3.28
C GLU A 72 -2.35 -10.10 -3.50
N LEU A 73 -1.54 -9.49 -4.38
CA LEU A 73 -0.18 -9.91 -4.63
C LEU A 73 0.70 -9.78 -3.38
N ALA A 74 0.55 -8.70 -2.61
CA ALA A 74 1.23 -8.53 -1.34
C ALA A 74 0.84 -9.61 -0.32
N GLY A 75 -0.43 -10.01 -0.29
CA GLY A 75 -0.91 -11.11 0.55
C GLY A 75 -0.20 -12.43 0.25
N LEU A 76 -0.14 -12.81 -1.02
CA LEU A 76 0.59 -13.99 -1.48
C LEU A 76 2.08 -13.91 -1.13
N LEU A 77 2.71 -12.77 -1.43
CA LEU A 77 4.14 -12.55 -1.20
C LEU A 77 4.51 -12.67 0.28
N LEU A 78 3.75 -12.04 1.17
CA LEU A 78 4.04 -12.09 2.61
C LEU A 78 3.79 -13.49 3.17
N SER A 79 2.81 -14.22 2.67
CA SER A 79 2.62 -15.64 3.02
C SER A 79 3.81 -16.49 2.58
N ASP A 80 4.32 -16.28 1.37
CA ASP A 80 5.54 -16.97 0.88
C ASP A 80 6.78 -16.59 1.70
N ALA A 81 6.88 -15.34 2.13
CA ALA A 81 7.97 -14.88 2.98
C ALA A 81 7.95 -15.58 4.34
N GLU A 82 6.76 -15.75 4.92
CA GLU A 82 6.55 -16.49 6.16
C GLU A 82 6.86 -17.98 6.03
N ALA A 83 6.52 -18.58 4.88
CA ALA A 83 6.86 -19.97 4.56
C ALA A 83 8.35 -20.17 4.21
N GLY A 84 9.12 -19.10 3.99
CA GLY A 84 10.51 -19.17 3.56
C GLY A 84 10.68 -19.57 2.09
N THR A 85 9.63 -19.45 1.28
CA THR A 85 9.61 -19.82 -0.14
C THR A 85 9.73 -18.61 -1.06
N LEU A 86 9.69 -17.39 -0.50
CA LEU A 86 9.71 -16.16 -1.29
C LEU A 86 10.97 -16.04 -2.15
N THR A 87 10.74 -15.95 -3.46
CA THR A 87 11.75 -15.62 -4.47
C THR A 87 11.12 -14.75 -5.56
N VAL A 88 11.94 -14.21 -6.47
CA VAL A 88 11.42 -13.56 -7.68
C VAL A 88 10.53 -14.50 -8.50
N ALA A 89 10.84 -15.80 -8.53
CA ALA A 89 10.01 -16.77 -9.23
C ALA A 89 8.63 -16.96 -8.58
N THR A 90 8.55 -16.96 -7.24
CA THR A 90 7.25 -17.05 -6.57
C THR A 90 6.43 -15.78 -6.71
N LEU A 91 7.07 -14.59 -6.75
CA LEU A 91 6.39 -13.34 -7.09
C LEU A 91 5.72 -13.42 -8.47
N LEU A 92 6.42 -13.92 -9.49
CA LEU A 92 5.85 -14.09 -10.84
C LEU A 92 4.76 -15.16 -10.87
N SER A 93 4.96 -16.26 -10.14
CA SER A 93 3.95 -17.31 -10.02
C SER A 93 2.67 -16.78 -9.35
N GLY A 94 2.80 -15.95 -8.32
CA GLY A 94 1.66 -15.30 -7.67
C GLY A 94 0.92 -14.36 -8.61
N LEU A 95 1.63 -13.62 -9.46
CA LEU A 95 1.01 -12.81 -10.49
C LEU A 95 0.21 -13.65 -11.49
N GLN A 96 0.78 -14.76 -11.98
CA GLN A 96 0.08 -15.69 -12.88
C GLN A 96 -1.15 -16.33 -12.21
N GLN A 97 -1.06 -16.63 -10.91
CA GLN A 97 -2.19 -17.15 -10.15
C GLN A 97 -3.34 -16.14 -10.09
N LEU A 98 -3.05 -14.85 -9.88
CA LEU A 98 -4.07 -13.79 -9.88
C LEU A 98 -4.68 -13.59 -11.28
N GLU A 99 -3.87 -13.68 -12.34
CA GLU A 99 -4.37 -13.65 -13.73
C GLU A 99 -5.34 -14.82 -13.99
N ALA A 100 -4.99 -16.04 -13.58
CA ALA A 100 -5.84 -17.21 -13.76
C ALA A 100 -7.16 -17.11 -12.96
N GLN A 101 -7.10 -16.63 -11.71
CA GLN A 101 -8.30 -16.40 -10.89
C GLN A 101 -9.24 -15.38 -11.53
N LEU A 102 -8.68 -14.32 -12.13
CA LEU A 102 -9.45 -13.30 -12.82
C LEU A 102 -10.18 -13.85 -14.06
N ASP A 103 -9.53 -14.73 -14.82
CA ASP A 103 -10.13 -15.39 -15.99
C ASP A 103 -11.31 -16.28 -15.57
N ASP A 104 -11.19 -17.00 -14.45
CA ASP A 104 -12.28 -17.82 -13.89
C ASP A 104 -13.47 -16.96 -13.45
N GLU A 105 -13.23 -15.84 -12.76
CA GLU A 105 -14.27 -14.91 -12.28
C GLU A 105 -14.97 -14.14 -13.42
N ASN A 106 -14.23 -13.77 -14.47
CA ASN A 106 -14.78 -13.11 -15.67
C ASN A 106 -15.81 -13.97 -16.41
N THR A 107 -15.73 -15.29 -16.26
CA THR A 107 -16.69 -16.23 -16.86
C THR A 107 -18.03 -16.24 -16.11
N ALA A 108 -18.10 -15.66 -14.90
CA ALA A 108 -19.22 -15.80 -13.98
C ALA A 108 -19.98 -14.49 -13.64
N SER A 109 -19.45 -13.29 -13.89
CA SER A 109 -20.07 -12.04 -13.41
C SER A 109 -21.06 -11.38 -14.39
N SER A 110 -22.24 -11.02 -13.89
CA SER A 110 -23.33 -10.39 -14.68
C SER A 110 -23.70 -8.97 -14.27
N GLU A 111 -23.08 -8.40 -13.22
CA GLU A 111 -23.41 -7.05 -12.73
C GLU A 111 -22.39 -5.98 -13.16
N ASP A 112 -22.88 -4.82 -13.61
CA ASP A 112 -22.06 -3.72 -14.16
C ASP A 112 -21.03 -3.16 -13.16
N LYS A 113 -21.31 -3.20 -11.85
CA LYS A 113 -20.36 -2.76 -10.81
C LYS A 113 -19.25 -3.78 -10.55
N GLU A 114 -19.54 -5.05 -10.70
CA GLU A 114 -18.53 -6.11 -10.60
C GLU A 114 -17.59 -6.02 -11.80
N ARG A 115 -18.14 -5.87 -13.01
CA ARG A 115 -17.35 -5.65 -14.23
C ARG A 115 -16.37 -4.49 -14.12
N GLN A 116 -16.81 -3.34 -13.62
CA GLN A 116 -15.90 -2.19 -13.47
C GLN A 116 -14.74 -2.47 -12.49
N ARG A 117 -15.00 -3.19 -11.39
CA ARG A 117 -13.93 -3.57 -10.44
C ARG A 117 -12.98 -4.59 -11.06
N THR A 118 -13.52 -5.54 -11.80
CA THR A 118 -12.77 -6.56 -12.53
C THR A 118 -11.88 -5.92 -13.61
N GLU A 119 -12.37 -4.91 -14.33
CA GLU A 119 -11.58 -4.13 -15.28
C GLU A 119 -10.44 -3.35 -14.61
N GLU A 120 -10.70 -2.68 -13.48
CA GLU A 120 -9.66 -1.97 -12.71
C GLU A 120 -8.59 -2.95 -12.20
N PHE A 121 -8.99 -4.12 -11.71
CA PHE A 121 -8.09 -5.18 -11.27
C PHE A 121 -7.25 -5.75 -12.43
N GLN A 122 -7.85 -5.94 -13.61
CA GLN A 122 -7.16 -6.40 -14.80
C GLN A 122 -6.13 -5.38 -15.31
N ASP A 123 -6.49 -4.10 -15.30
CA ASP A 123 -5.59 -3.01 -15.66
C ASP A 123 -4.37 -2.99 -14.71
N ASP A 124 -4.58 -3.18 -13.41
CA ASP A 124 -3.49 -3.25 -12.44
C ASP A 124 -2.56 -4.46 -12.71
N LEU A 125 -3.12 -5.66 -12.93
CA LEU A 125 -2.34 -6.86 -13.24
C LEU A 125 -1.49 -6.70 -14.50
N ASN A 126 -2.08 -6.17 -15.57
CA ASN A 126 -1.36 -5.93 -16.82
C ASN A 126 -0.18 -4.97 -16.62
N GLN A 127 -0.39 -3.89 -15.87
CA GLN A 127 0.68 -2.93 -15.59
C GLN A 127 1.78 -3.51 -14.69
N ILE A 128 1.41 -4.32 -13.69
CA ILE A 128 2.37 -5.04 -12.84
C ILE A 128 3.23 -5.98 -13.70
N ARG A 129 2.59 -6.77 -14.57
CA ARG A 129 3.27 -7.69 -15.48
C ARG A 129 4.25 -6.98 -16.39
N GLU A 130 3.80 -5.96 -17.11
CA GLU A 130 4.64 -5.19 -18.04
C GLU A 130 5.85 -4.60 -17.32
N SER A 131 5.62 -4.01 -16.14
CA SER A 131 6.70 -3.40 -15.37
C SER A 131 7.69 -4.44 -14.82
N LEU A 132 7.23 -5.60 -14.35
CA LEU A 132 8.14 -6.67 -13.91
C LEU A 132 8.97 -7.24 -15.05
N LEU A 133 8.36 -7.50 -16.22
CA LEU A 133 9.07 -8.00 -17.40
C LEU A 133 10.16 -7.05 -17.88
N GLN A 134 9.88 -5.74 -17.95
CA GLN A 134 10.88 -4.74 -18.31
C GLN A 134 12.03 -4.69 -17.31
N ASN A 135 11.72 -4.79 -16.02
CA ASN A 135 12.68 -4.60 -14.93
C ASN A 135 13.56 -5.82 -14.63
N MET A 136 13.07 -7.03 -14.89
CA MET A 136 13.85 -8.27 -14.78
C MET A 136 14.79 -8.50 -15.97
N SER A 137 14.61 -7.74 -17.06
CA SER A 137 15.49 -7.81 -18.25
C SER A 137 16.84 -7.09 -18.08
N SER A 138 17.06 -6.41 -16.95
CA SER A 138 18.33 -5.72 -16.63
C SER A 138 19.18 -6.52 -15.62
N PRO A 139 20.16 -7.33 -16.08
CA PRO A 139 21.02 -8.15 -15.24
C PRO A 139 22.12 -7.38 -14.47
N ALA A 140 22.07 -6.05 -14.42
CA ALA A 140 23.22 -5.21 -14.03
C ALA A 140 23.14 -4.59 -12.62
N GLN A 141 22.37 -5.13 -11.68
CA GLN A 141 22.21 -4.49 -10.37
C GLN A 141 22.45 -5.46 -9.20
N ASP A 142 23.68 -5.96 -9.09
CA ASP A 142 24.21 -6.41 -7.80
C ASP A 142 24.39 -5.20 -6.88
N VAL A 143 23.30 -4.82 -6.23
CA VAL A 143 23.27 -3.75 -5.24
C VAL A 143 23.79 -4.30 -3.92
N THR A 144 24.73 -3.58 -3.29
CA THR A 144 25.26 -3.98 -1.98
C THR A 144 24.12 -4.13 -0.96
N PRO A 145 24.23 -5.03 0.04
CA PRO A 145 23.19 -5.22 1.04
C PRO A 145 22.76 -3.91 1.74
N GLN A 146 23.71 -3.01 2.03
CA GLN A 146 23.39 -1.72 2.66
C GLN A 146 22.53 -0.81 1.78
N LEU A 147 22.76 -0.82 0.47
CA LEU A 147 21.98 -0.04 -0.47
C LEU A 147 20.56 -0.64 -0.65
N ARG A 148 20.41 -1.96 -0.55
CA ARG A 148 19.09 -2.63 -0.54
C ARG A 148 18.28 -2.27 0.71
N GLU A 149 18.89 -2.33 1.89
CA GLU A 149 18.24 -1.92 3.14
C GLU A 149 17.80 -0.45 3.10
N LYS A 150 18.67 0.44 2.63
CA LYS A 150 18.33 1.86 2.50
C LYS A 150 17.19 2.08 1.50
N SER A 151 17.21 1.35 0.38
CA SER A 151 16.13 1.42 -0.62
C SER A 151 14.81 0.90 -0.04
N TYR A 152 14.87 -0.18 0.76
CA TYR A 152 13.73 -0.72 1.48
C TYR A 152 13.14 0.31 2.44
N ASP A 153 13.94 0.90 3.31
CA ASP A 153 13.45 1.88 4.30
C ASP A 153 12.79 3.07 3.59
N GLN A 154 13.37 3.54 2.47
CA GLN A 154 12.80 4.62 1.65
C GLN A 154 11.47 4.23 1.00
N LEU A 155 11.40 3.08 0.33
CA LEU A 155 10.20 2.60 -0.34
C LEU A 155 9.09 2.29 0.66
N PHE A 156 9.43 1.64 1.77
CA PHE A 156 8.47 1.29 2.80
C PHE A 156 7.88 2.53 3.49
N ARG A 157 8.71 3.54 3.78
CA ARG A 157 8.20 4.85 4.24
C ARG A 157 7.26 5.49 3.24
N ALA A 158 7.58 5.42 1.95
CA ALA A 158 6.73 5.99 0.90
C ALA A 158 5.35 5.31 0.87
N VAL A 159 5.32 3.98 0.72
CA VAL A 159 4.10 3.15 0.68
C VAL A 159 3.25 3.37 1.93
N ARG A 160 3.84 3.25 3.13
CA ARG A 160 3.09 3.45 4.37
C ARG A 160 2.58 4.88 4.53
N SER A 161 3.35 5.90 4.14
CA SER A 161 2.87 7.29 4.19
C SER A 161 1.72 7.56 3.24
N GLU A 162 1.69 6.85 2.11
CA GLU A 162 0.62 6.93 1.11
C GLU A 162 -0.66 6.26 1.64
N GLN A 163 -0.54 5.05 2.21
CA GLN A 163 -1.63 4.36 2.89
C GLN A 163 -2.29 5.23 3.98
N LEU A 164 -1.48 5.85 4.84
CA LEU A 164 -2.00 6.74 5.88
C LEU A 164 -2.70 7.98 5.29
N SER A 165 -2.25 8.45 4.13
CA SER A 165 -2.91 9.56 3.42
C SER A 165 -4.27 9.15 2.86
N TRP A 166 -4.42 7.91 2.38
CA TRP A 166 -5.72 7.39 1.94
C TRP A 166 -6.71 7.23 3.11
N GLU A 167 -6.24 6.74 4.27
CA GLU A 167 -7.09 6.66 5.46
C GLU A 167 -7.55 8.05 5.91
N ARG A 168 -6.65 9.04 5.91
CA ARG A 168 -7.03 10.45 6.14
C ARG A 168 -8.15 10.87 5.19
N ASP A 169 -8.00 10.63 3.88
CA ASP A 169 -8.97 11.08 2.88
C ASP A 169 -10.34 10.43 3.07
N LYS A 170 -10.37 9.15 3.46
CA LYS A 170 -11.59 8.45 3.86
C LYS A 170 -12.26 9.12 5.07
N LYS A 171 -11.49 9.50 6.09
CA LYS A 171 -12.01 10.21 7.28
C LYS A 171 -12.52 11.61 6.93
N LEU A 172 -11.85 12.32 6.03
CA LEU A 172 -12.32 13.63 5.53
C LEU A 172 -13.62 13.51 4.73
N ALA A 173 -13.79 12.46 3.92
CA ALA A 173 -15.04 12.20 3.23
C ALA A 173 -16.20 11.93 4.21
N LEU A 174 -15.95 11.18 5.29
CA LEU A 174 -16.92 10.97 6.37
C LEU A 174 -17.24 12.27 7.11
N PHE A 175 -16.23 13.10 7.39
CA PHE A 175 -16.43 14.43 7.97
C PHE A 175 -17.40 15.25 7.13
N ASN A 176 -17.15 15.36 5.81
CA ASN A 176 -18.03 16.10 4.90
C ASN A 176 -19.46 15.54 4.90
N TYR A 177 -19.59 14.21 4.84
CA TYR A 177 -20.89 13.52 4.86
C TYR A 177 -21.72 13.83 6.10
N TYR A 178 -21.11 13.84 7.29
CA TYR A 178 -21.80 14.14 8.55
C TYR A 178 -22.05 15.64 8.72
N ASN A 179 -21.12 16.49 8.27
CA ASN A 179 -21.26 17.94 8.33
C ASN A 179 -22.44 18.43 7.47
N GLU A 180 -22.62 17.88 6.28
CA GLU A 180 -23.78 18.16 5.40
C GLU A 180 -25.12 17.73 6.03
N ARG A 181 -25.11 16.78 6.97
CA ARG A 181 -26.29 16.30 7.69
C ARG A 181 -26.46 16.92 9.07
N HIS A 182 -25.60 17.87 9.43
CA HIS A 182 -25.58 18.53 10.73
C HIS A 182 -25.37 17.57 11.94
N ASP A 183 -24.74 16.42 11.72
CA ASP A 183 -24.31 15.49 12.78
C ASP A 183 -22.97 15.97 13.38
N ALA A 184 -23.01 17.02 14.20
CA ALA A 184 -21.81 17.74 14.67
C ALA A 184 -20.80 16.85 15.42
N ASP A 185 -21.27 15.98 16.32
CA ASP A 185 -20.39 15.12 17.13
C ASP A 185 -19.61 14.11 16.26
N LYS A 186 -20.28 13.50 15.29
CA LYS A 186 -19.66 12.54 14.36
C LYS A 186 -18.71 13.22 13.39
N ALA A 187 -19.05 14.43 12.94
CA ALA A 187 -18.18 15.23 12.09
C ALA A 187 -16.89 15.59 12.85
N GLU A 188 -16.99 16.09 14.07
CA GLU A 188 -15.82 16.45 14.87
C GLU A 188 -14.95 15.23 15.20
N GLN A 189 -15.55 14.06 15.47
CA GLN A 189 -14.81 12.81 15.62
C GLN A 189 -14.03 12.45 14.34
N ALA A 190 -14.69 12.43 13.18
CA ALA A 190 -14.05 12.10 11.90
C ALA A 190 -12.90 13.06 11.56
N LYS A 191 -13.06 14.35 11.88
CA LYS A 191 -12.01 15.37 11.72
C LYS A 191 -10.81 15.12 12.63
N ARG A 192 -11.03 14.73 13.88
CA ARG A 192 -9.96 14.36 14.81
C ARG A 192 -9.20 13.14 14.30
N GLU A 193 -9.90 12.09 13.87
CA GLU A 193 -9.29 10.90 13.28
C GLU A 193 -8.44 11.25 12.04
N ALA A 194 -8.94 12.11 11.14
CA ALA A 194 -8.18 12.58 9.98
C ALA A 194 -6.88 13.32 10.38
N SER A 195 -6.91 14.08 11.46
CA SER A 195 -5.72 14.76 12.01
C SER A 195 -4.66 13.74 12.47
N VAL A 196 -5.08 12.66 13.15
CA VAL A 196 -4.18 11.58 13.59
C VAL A 196 -3.44 10.99 12.38
N TYR A 197 -4.16 10.60 11.33
CA TYR A 197 -3.55 10.04 10.12
C TYR A 197 -2.63 11.02 9.39
N THR A 198 -2.98 12.31 9.37
CA THR A 198 -2.13 13.36 8.81
C THR A 198 -0.78 13.43 9.53
N GLN A 199 -0.80 13.38 10.86
CA GLN A 199 0.42 13.39 11.66
C GLN A 199 1.22 12.10 11.54
N ALA A 200 0.55 10.95 11.49
CA ALA A 200 1.18 9.66 11.28
C ALA A 200 1.94 9.64 9.94
N ALA A 201 1.31 10.08 8.85
CA ALA A 201 1.94 10.15 7.53
C ALA A 201 3.19 11.04 7.53
N ALA A 202 3.13 12.19 8.23
CA ALA A 202 4.27 13.09 8.37
C ALA A 202 5.41 12.46 9.20
N LEU A 203 5.10 11.76 10.29
CA LEU A 203 6.10 11.04 11.09
C LEU A 203 6.81 9.97 10.28
N VAL A 204 6.07 9.14 9.55
CA VAL A 204 6.65 8.10 8.67
C VAL A 204 7.57 8.73 7.62
N ARG A 205 7.09 9.76 6.90
CA ARG A 205 7.83 10.41 5.81
C ARG A 205 9.14 11.07 6.26
N HIS A 206 9.18 11.60 7.48
CA HIS A 206 10.33 12.34 8.01
C HIS A 206 11.17 11.56 9.02
N SER A 207 10.80 10.32 9.31
CA SER A 207 11.62 9.39 10.11
C SER A 207 12.94 9.06 9.37
N ARG A 208 14.03 8.91 10.12
CA ARG A 208 15.38 8.67 9.59
C ARG A 208 15.81 7.25 9.77
#